data_AF-A0A1X3ISA4-F1
#
_entry.id   AF-A0A1X3ISA4-F1
#
_cell.length_a   1.000
_cell.length_b   1.000
_cell.length_c   1.000
_cell.angle_alpha   90.00
_cell.angle_beta   90.00
_cell.angle_gamma   90.00
#
_symmetry.space_group_name_H-M   'P 1'
#
loop_
_entity.id
_entity.type
_entity.pdbx_description
1 polymer ?
#
loop_
_entity_poly.entity_id
_entity_poly.type
_entity_poly.pdbx_seq_one_letter_code
_entity_poly.pdbx_strand_id
1 'polypeptide(L)'
;MSSECIHVHAGILSRQLRQTALKGNARLCIWVSDEISGAMDAHEIELYSVVSIISGEWVVKYDQGLAQKLQHTRLQALPNETGGAIVGITDFKNKTIILVDVLPEPIDSKSSPASFVRGEAGQQEALERVHQLTARVVDYVGEWHSHPQGFSAKASNEDDNLIKKLHQKMRVEGLPAVMLIVAENDINIVVR
;
A
#
# COMPACT_ATOMS: atom_id res chain seq x y z
N MET A 1 -28.55 14.40 2.64
CA MET A 1 -28.09 15.54 1.81
C MET A 1 -29.28 16.39 1.41
N SER A 2 -29.17 17.71 1.54
CA SER A 2 -30.19 18.65 1.07
C SER A 2 -30.20 18.77 -0.46
N SER A 3 -31.26 19.35 -1.03
CA SER A 3 -31.36 19.55 -2.48
C SER A 3 -30.27 20.49 -3.00
N GLU A 4 -29.95 21.55 -2.25
CA GLU A 4 -28.91 22.52 -2.59
C GLU A 4 -27.53 21.84 -2.70
N CYS A 5 -27.22 20.99 -1.72
CA CYS A 5 -25.97 20.23 -1.69
C CYS A 5 -25.81 19.33 -2.93
N ILE A 6 -26.89 18.66 -3.37
CA ILE A 6 -26.88 17.84 -4.59
C ILE A 6 -26.55 18.69 -5.83
N HIS A 7 -27.19 19.85 -5.98
CA HIS A 7 -26.99 20.71 -7.14
C HIS A 7 -25.57 21.30 -7.20
N VAL A 8 -25.00 21.68 -6.05
CA VAL A 8 -23.61 22.17 -5.96
C VAL A 8 -22.63 21.09 -6.40
N HIS A 9 -22.72 19.88 -5.84
CA HIS A 9 -21.82 18.78 -6.19
C HIS A 9 -21.98 18.37 -7.66
N ALA A 10 -23.22 18.30 -8.17
CA ALA A 10 -23.48 17.99 -9.58
C ALA A 10 -22.88 19.05 -10.51
N GLY A 11 -23.01 20.34 -10.18
CA GLY A 11 -22.43 21.44 -10.94
C GLY A 11 -20.90 21.40 -10.98
N ILE A 12 -20.26 21.15 -9.83
CA ILE A 12 -18.81 20.98 -9.70
C ILE A 12 -18.35 19.81 -10.55
N LEU A 13 -18.92 18.62 -10.34
CA LEU A 13 -18.52 17.41 -11.07
C LEU A 13 -18.69 17.58 -12.58
N SER A 14 -19.83 18.11 -13.01
CA SER A 14 -20.13 18.37 -14.43
C SER A 14 -19.12 19.31 -15.08
N ARG A 15 -18.77 20.42 -14.40
CA ARG A 15 -17.76 21.37 -14.88
C ARG A 15 -16.37 20.75 -14.92
N GLN A 16 -15.96 20.10 -13.83
CA GLN A 16 -14.64 19.53 -13.68
C GLN A 16 -14.40 18.43 -14.69
N LEU A 17 -15.35 17.51 -14.87
CA LEU A 17 -15.28 16.45 -15.87
C LEU A 17 -15.07 17.00 -17.28
N ARG A 18 -15.85 18.01 -17.69
CA ARG A 18 -15.66 18.65 -19.02
C ARG A 18 -14.29 19.30 -19.17
N GLN A 19 -13.81 19.97 -18.11
CA GLN A 19 -12.53 20.68 -18.14
C GLN A 19 -11.32 19.74 -18.09
N THR A 20 -11.44 18.57 -17.48
CA THR A 20 -10.31 17.64 -17.30
C THR A 20 -10.27 16.55 -18.34
N ALA A 21 -11.42 16.07 -18.83
CA ALA A 21 -11.47 14.96 -19.79
C ALA A 21 -10.66 15.23 -21.07
N LEU A 22 -10.49 16.50 -21.45
CA LEU A 22 -9.72 16.91 -22.64
C LEU A 22 -8.21 17.04 -22.39
N LYS A 23 -7.75 17.01 -21.13
CA LYS A 23 -6.34 17.28 -20.78
C LYS A 23 -5.42 16.07 -20.94
N GLY A 24 -5.95 14.88 -21.26
CA GLY A 24 -5.17 13.66 -21.52
C GLY A 24 -4.45 13.03 -20.32
N ASN A 25 -4.26 13.77 -19.23
CA ASN A 25 -3.63 13.30 -18.00
C ASN A 25 -4.67 12.78 -17.00
N ALA A 26 -4.30 11.73 -16.26
CA ALA A 26 -5.08 11.29 -15.10
C ALA A 26 -5.11 12.40 -14.02
N ARG A 27 -6.21 12.48 -13.27
CA ARG A 27 -6.37 13.40 -12.13
C ARG A 27 -7.22 12.74 -11.06
N LEU A 28 -6.82 12.93 -9.80
CA LEU A 28 -7.62 12.62 -8.63
C LEU A 28 -7.78 13.88 -7.80
N CYS A 29 -9.02 14.25 -7.50
CA CYS A 29 -9.33 15.42 -6.70
C CYS A 29 -10.50 15.10 -5.77
N ILE A 30 -10.38 15.53 -4.51
CA ILE A 30 -11.40 15.38 -3.49
C ILE A 30 -12.00 16.76 -3.22
N TRP A 31 -13.32 16.87 -3.34
CA TRP A 31 -14.04 18.08 -2.95
C TRP A 31 -14.70 17.88 -1.60
N VAL A 32 -14.47 18.82 -0.69
CA VAL A 32 -15.05 18.80 0.66
C VAL A 32 -15.96 20.01 0.81
N SER A 33 -17.21 19.74 1.23
CA SER A 33 -18.18 20.78 1.55
C SER A 33 -18.17 21.04 3.04
N ASP A 34 -18.07 22.30 3.44
CA ASP A 34 -18.39 22.73 4.79
C ASP A 34 -19.90 22.91 4.94
N GLU A 35 -20.54 22.18 5.87
CA GLU A 35 -22.00 22.16 5.98
C GLU A 35 -22.59 23.48 6.52
N ILE A 36 -21.81 24.27 7.25
CA ILE A 36 -22.29 25.49 7.93
C ILE A 36 -22.19 26.70 7.00
N SER A 37 -21.03 26.89 6.38
CA SER A 37 -20.72 28.02 5.49
C SER A 37 -21.09 27.75 4.03
N GLY A 38 -21.21 26.48 3.63
CA GLY A 38 -21.37 26.07 2.23
C GLY A 38 -20.10 26.25 1.40
N ALA A 39 -18.95 26.52 2.02
CA ALA A 39 -17.67 26.58 1.33
C ALA A 39 -17.30 25.23 0.72
N MET A 40 -16.60 25.27 -0.42
CA MET A 40 -16.14 24.09 -1.14
C MET A 40 -14.63 24.15 -1.30
N ASP A 41 -13.92 23.23 -0.67
CA ASP A 41 -12.48 23.06 -0.82
C ASP A 41 -12.19 21.95 -1.82
N ALA A 42 -11.13 22.13 -2.60
CA ALA A 42 -10.64 21.15 -3.56
C ALA A 42 -9.23 20.72 -3.19
N HIS A 43 -9.05 19.42 -2.97
CA HIS A 43 -7.77 18.81 -2.66
C HIS A 43 -7.30 18.01 -3.88
N GLU A 44 -6.29 18.52 -4.58
CA GLU A 44 -5.61 17.77 -5.63
C GLU A 44 -4.72 16.71 -5.02
N ILE A 45 -4.83 15.49 -5.53
CA ILE A 45 -4.00 14.37 -5.08
C ILE A 45 -2.98 14.08 -6.17
N GLU A 46 -1.71 14.07 -5.78
CA GLU A 46 -0.63 13.66 -6.66
C GLU A 46 -0.82 12.21 -7.08
N LEU A 47 -0.64 11.94 -8.36
CA LEU A 47 -0.77 10.61 -8.93
C LEU A 47 0.60 10.04 -9.25
N TYR A 48 0.75 8.75 -8.97
CA TYR A 48 1.95 8.00 -9.25
C TYR A 48 1.68 6.96 -10.33
N SER A 49 2.67 6.73 -11.19
CA SER A 49 2.58 5.69 -12.20
C SER A 49 2.45 4.31 -11.53
N VAL A 50 1.55 3.49 -12.05
CA VAL A 50 1.34 2.13 -11.55
C VAL A 50 2.35 1.18 -12.19
N VAL A 51 2.95 0.34 -11.37
CA VAL A 51 3.76 -0.81 -11.77
C VAL A 51 2.90 -2.06 -11.66
N SER A 52 3.05 -2.98 -12.61
CA SER A 52 2.42 -4.29 -12.58
C SER A 52 3.47 -5.35 -12.81
N ILE A 53 3.47 -6.37 -11.97
CA ILE A 53 4.37 -7.52 -12.06
C ILE A 53 3.56 -8.82 -11.97
N ILE A 54 4.15 -9.91 -12.43
CA ILE A 54 3.55 -11.24 -12.35
C ILE A 54 4.38 -12.07 -11.36
N SER A 55 3.73 -12.67 -10.38
CA SER A 55 4.33 -13.56 -9.39
C SER A 55 3.46 -14.82 -9.27
N GLY A 56 3.92 -15.92 -9.88
CA GLY A 56 3.10 -17.12 -10.04
C GLY A 56 1.86 -16.86 -10.91
N GLU A 57 0.68 -17.17 -10.38
CA GLU A 57 -0.61 -16.88 -11.03
C GLU A 57 -1.16 -15.48 -10.73
N TRP A 58 -0.50 -14.71 -9.85
CA TRP A 58 -0.99 -13.42 -9.38
C TRP A 58 -0.34 -12.27 -10.14
N VAL A 59 -1.15 -11.28 -10.49
CA VAL A 59 -0.70 -9.95 -10.90
C VAL A 59 -0.64 -9.06 -9.67
N VAL A 60 0.54 -8.56 -9.31
CA VAL A 60 0.68 -7.59 -8.22
C VAL A 60 0.82 -6.20 -8.80
N LYS A 61 0.03 -5.26 -8.29
CA LYS A 61 0.03 -3.85 -8.68
C LYS A 61 0.35 -2.97 -7.49
N TYR A 62 1.17 -1.96 -7.72
CA TYR A 62 1.50 -0.92 -6.75
C TYR A 62 1.90 0.34 -7.51
N ASP A 63 1.95 1.50 -6.86
CA ASP A 63 2.38 2.74 -7.49
C ASP A 63 3.81 3.16 -7.08
N GLN A 64 4.37 4.08 -7.85
CA GLN A 64 5.70 4.64 -7.55
C GLN A 64 5.76 5.40 -6.22
N GLY A 65 4.63 5.89 -5.70
CA GLY A 65 4.57 6.57 -4.40
C GLY A 65 4.84 5.60 -3.26
N LEU A 66 4.25 4.40 -3.32
CA LEU A 66 4.56 3.31 -2.38
C LEU A 66 6.03 2.89 -2.50
N ALA A 67 6.55 2.71 -3.73
CA ALA A 67 7.95 2.34 -3.94
C ALA A 67 8.92 3.38 -3.35
N GLN A 68 8.65 4.66 -3.56
CA GLN A 68 9.43 5.77 -3.01
C GLN A 68 9.36 5.83 -1.48
N LYS A 69 8.17 5.63 -0.90
CA LYS A 69 7.98 5.55 0.55
C LYS A 69 8.87 4.45 1.14
N LEU A 70 8.82 3.24 0.59
CA LEU A 70 9.62 2.11 1.10
C LEU A 70 11.13 2.34 0.94
N GLN A 71 11.55 2.91 -0.18
CA GLN A 71 12.95 3.31 -0.36
C GLN A 71 13.39 4.35 0.66
N HIS A 72 12.55 5.35 0.94
CA HIS A 72 12.83 6.36 1.95
C HIS A 72 12.95 5.74 3.35
N THR A 73 12.00 4.86 3.73
CA THR A 73 12.03 4.14 5.00
C THR A 73 13.30 3.29 5.12
N ARG A 74 13.69 2.56 4.06
CA ARG A 74 14.95 1.82 4.00
C ARG A 74 16.14 2.74 4.26
N LEU A 75 16.25 3.87 3.56
CA LEU A 75 17.38 4.80 3.71
C LEU A 75 17.52 5.35 5.12
N GLN A 76 16.40 5.57 5.82
CA GLN A 76 16.39 6.02 7.21
C GLN A 76 16.84 4.94 8.21
N ALA A 77 16.66 3.66 7.89
CA ALA A 77 17.00 2.54 8.76
C ALA A 77 18.43 2.02 8.59
N LEU A 78 19.14 2.41 7.51
CA LEU A 78 20.52 1.98 7.27
C LEU A 78 21.42 2.28 8.48
N PRO A 79 22.35 1.36 8.82
CA PRO A 79 22.74 0.16 8.08
C PRO A 79 21.88 -1.09 8.37
N ASN A 80 20.84 -0.97 9.19
CA ASN A 80 19.99 -2.10 9.56
C ASN A 80 18.89 -2.36 8.53
N GLU A 81 18.35 -3.56 8.57
CA GLU A 81 17.08 -3.88 7.93
C GLU A 81 15.91 -3.25 8.69
N THR A 82 14.86 -2.88 7.98
CA THR A 82 13.54 -2.45 8.50
C THR A 82 12.45 -3.22 7.74
N GLY A 83 11.22 -3.15 8.22
CA GLY A 83 10.09 -3.79 7.56
C GLY A 83 8.78 -3.54 8.30
N GLY A 84 7.75 -4.25 7.87
CA GLY A 84 6.41 -4.08 8.42
C GLY A 84 5.37 -4.89 7.67
N ALA A 85 4.13 -4.78 8.14
CA ALA A 85 2.99 -5.32 7.42
C ALA A 85 2.70 -4.49 6.17
N ILE A 86 2.31 -5.16 5.09
CA ILE A 86 1.78 -4.53 3.89
C ILE A 86 0.26 -4.74 3.80
N VAL A 87 -0.46 -3.69 3.45
CA VAL A 87 -1.92 -3.70 3.28
C VAL A 87 -2.31 -3.45 1.83
N GLY A 88 -3.41 -4.07 1.42
CA GLY A 88 -3.82 -4.08 0.03
C GLY A 88 -5.21 -4.65 -0.19
N ILE A 89 -5.52 -4.90 -1.45
CA ILE A 89 -6.79 -5.47 -1.90
C ILE A 89 -6.48 -6.76 -2.66
N THR A 90 -7.13 -7.85 -2.29
CA THR A 90 -7.02 -9.14 -2.98
C THR A 90 -8.25 -9.39 -3.84
N ASP A 91 -8.09 -9.34 -5.16
CA ASP A 91 -9.11 -9.71 -6.14
C ASP A 91 -8.86 -11.14 -6.63
N PHE A 92 -9.57 -12.09 -6.03
CA PHE A 92 -9.48 -13.51 -6.39
C PHE A 92 -9.95 -13.83 -7.80
N LYS A 93 -10.96 -13.10 -8.30
CA LYS A 93 -11.56 -13.39 -9.61
C LYS A 93 -10.57 -13.08 -10.73
N ASN A 94 -9.87 -11.95 -10.61
CA ASN A 94 -8.87 -11.52 -11.58
C ASN A 94 -7.44 -11.92 -11.20
N LYS A 95 -7.27 -12.69 -10.11
CA LYS A 95 -5.95 -13.05 -9.54
C LYS A 95 -5.02 -11.83 -9.44
N THR A 96 -5.55 -10.73 -8.90
CA THR A 96 -4.82 -9.46 -8.77
C THR A 96 -4.70 -9.07 -7.31
N ILE A 97 -3.51 -8.65 -6.87
CA ILE A 97 -3.28 -8.04 -5.57
C ILE A 97 -2.85 -6.60 -5.79
N ILE A 98 -3.56 -5.65 -5.19
CA ILE A 98 -3.22 -4.22 -5.23
C ILE A 98 -2.60 -3.86 -3.88
N LEU A 99 -1.31 -3.52 -3.86
CA LEU A 99 -0.64 -3.03 -2.67
C LEU A 99 -0.97 -1.54 -2.52
N VAL A 100 -1.52 -1.18 -1.37
CA VAL A 100 -2.03 0.17 -1.10
C VAL A 100 -1.06 0.95 -0.25
N ASP A 101 -0.64 0.39 0.89
CA ASP A 101 0.31 1.04 1.80
C ASP A 101 0.99 0.03 2.72
N VAL A 102 1.88 0.50 3.59
CA VAL A 102 2.47 -0.27 4.67
C VAL A 102 2.10 0.30 6.03
N LEU A 103 1.99 -0.57 7.03
CA LEU A 103 1.79 -0.14 8.40
C LEU A 103 3.12 0.38 8.99
N PRO A 104 3.07 1.28 9.99
CA PRO A 104 4.27 1.72 10.69
C PRO A 104 5.04 0.53 11.29
N GLU A 105 6.38 0.61 11.28
CA GLU A 105 7.21 -0.38 11.98
C GLU A 105 6.84 -0.38 13.48
N PRO A 106 6.51 -1.55 14.06
CA PRO A 106 6.27 -1.67 15.50
C PRO A 106 7.51 -1.28 16.31
N ILE A 107 7.33 -0.54 17.41
CA ILE A 107 8.45 -0.06 18.26
C ILE A 107 9.21 -1.20 18.96
N ASP A 108 8.58 -2.36 19.11
CA ASP A 108 9.15 -3.58 19.68
C ASP A 108 9.85 -4.47 18.63
N SER A 109 9.99 -4.00 17.40
CA SER A 109 10.74 -4.68 16.34
C SER A 109 12.23 -4.75 16.67
N LYS A 110 12.89 -5.81 16.18
CA LYS A 110 14.33 -6.02 16.33
C LYS A 110 14.99 -5.96 14.98
N SER A 111 15.92 -5.02 14.84
CA SER A 111 16.52 -4.67 13.56
C SER A 111 18.04 -4.80 13.64
N SER A 112 18.64 -5.41 12.63
CA SER A 112 20.08 -5.61 12.51
C SER A 112 20.50 -5.54 11.04
N PRO A 113 21.80 -5.47 10.71
CA PRO A 113 22.25 -5.47 9.32
C PRO A 113 22.07 -6.81 8.58
N ALA A 114 21.54 -7.86 9.21
CA ALA A 114 21.40 -9.18 8.59
C ALA A 114 20.03 -9.82 8.87
N SER A 115 19.16 -9.13 9.61
CA SER A 115 17.83 -9.63 9.92
C SER A 115 16.94 -8.53 10.48
N PHE A 116 15.66 -8.64 10.15
CA PHE A 116 14.57 -7.90 10.73
C PHE A 116 13.53 -8.86 11.35
N VAL A 117 13.14 -8.61 12.60
CA VAL A 117 12.06 -9.32 13.28
C VAL A 117 11.00 -8.31 13.67
N ARG A 118 9.85 -8.37 12.98
CA ARG A 118 8.72 -7.48 13.22
C ARG A 118 8.12 -7.72 14.61
N GLY A 119 7.94 -6.65 15.37
CA GLY A 119 7.16 -6.65 16.61
C GLY A 119 5.64 -6.67 16.34
N GLU A 120 4.85 -6.51 17.40
CA GLU A 120 3.38 -6.55 17.31
C GLU A 120 2.72 -5.28 17.88
N ALA A 121 3.47 -4.45 18.60
CA ALA A 121 2.93 -3.28 19.27
C ALA A 121 2.27 -2.29 18.29
N GLY A 122 1.00 -1.99 18.53
CA GLY A 122 0.24 -0.99 17.75
C GLY A 122 -0.25 -1.48 16.38
N GLN A 123 0.05 -2.72 15.97
CA GLN A 123 -0.29 -3.20 14.62
C GLN A 123 -1.79 -3.44 14.45
N GLN A 124 -2.46 -3.95 15.48
CA GLN A 124 -3.91 -4.19 15.42
C GLN A 124 -4.67 -2.86 15.31
N GLU A 125 -4.26 -1.84 16.06
CA GLU A 125 -4.86 -0.51 16.02
C GLU A 125 -4.60 0.19 14.69
N ALA A 126 -3.39 0.03 14.14
CA ALA A 126 -3.06 0.55 12.82
C ALA A 126 -3.92 -0.10 11.72
N LEU A 127 -4.11 -1.42 11.77
CA LEU A 127 -4.97 -2.13 10.82
C LEU A 127 -6.45 -1.74 10.99
N GLU A 128 -6.96 -1.63 12.21
CA GLU A 128 -8.35 -1.20 12.44
C GLU A 128 -8.59 0.23 11.95
N ARG A 129 -7.59 1.12 12.06
CA ARG A 129 -7.67 2.46 11.44
C ARG A 129 -7.77 2.37 9.91
N VAL A 130 -7.00 1.49 9.27
CA VAL A 130 -7.13 1.25 7.81
C VAL A 130 -8.52 0.73 7.48
N HIS A 131 -9.04 -0.22 8.25
CA HIS A 131 -10.39 -0.75 8.08
C HIS A 131 -11.47 0.33 8.21
N GLN A 132 -11.36 1.23 9.19
CA GLN A 132 -12.29 2.35 9.36
C GLN A 132 -12.25 3.33 8.19
N LEU A 133 -11.05 3.70 7.72
CA LEU A 133 -10.87 4.66 6.62
C LEU A 133 -11.29 4.10 5.26
N THR A 134 -11.23 2.78 5.09
CA THR A 134 -11.45 2.11 3.80
C THR A 134 -12.72 1.27 3.76
N ALA A 135 -13.56 1.34 4.80
CA ALA A 135 -14.72 0.46 4.97
C ALA A 135 -14.35 -1.04 4.79
N ARG A 136 -13.19 -1.44 5.34
CA ARG A 136 -12.63 -2.79 5.30
C ARG A 136 -12.30 -3.33 3.89
N VAL A 137 -12.24 -2.46 2.87
CA VAL A 137 -11.83 -2.86 1.51
C VAL A 137 -10.34 -3.15 1.45
N VAL A 138 -9.53 -2.42 2.21
CA VAL A 138 -8.08 -2.62 2.31
C VAL A 138 -7.78 -3.42 3.57
N ASP A 139 -7.02 -4.49 3.44
CA ASP A 139 -6.68 -5.40 4.53
C ASP A 139 -5.22 -5.86 4.46
N TYR A 140 -4.75 -6.59 5.47
CA TYR A 140 -3.43 -7.21 5.49
C TYR A 140 -3.26 -8.20 4.33
N VAL A 141 -2.19 -8.02 3.53
CA VAL A 141 -1.87 -8.91 2.40
C VAL A 141 -0.52 -9.60 2.54
N GLY A 142 0.28 -9.21 3.53
CA GLY A 142 1.53 -9.88 3.85
C GLY A 142 2.55 -8.98 4.53
N GLU A 143 3.82 -9.23 4.29
CA GLU A 143 4.93 -8.53 4.94
C GLU A 143 5.84 -7.88 3.90
N TRP A 144 6.57 -6.85 4.33
CA TRP A 144 7.69 -6.30 3.59
C TRP A 144 8.92 -6.12 4.50
N HIS A 145 10.10 -6.13 3.90
CA HIS A 145 11.33 -5.75 4.57
C HIS A 145 12.36 -5.20 3.58
N SER A 146 13.41 -4.57 4.12
CA SER A 146 14.51 -4.02 3.34
C SER A 146 15.78 -4.84 3.49
N HIS A 147 16.59 -4.95 2.44
CA HIS A 147 17.97 -5.40 2.56
C HIS A 147 18.96 -4.21 2.66
N PRO A 148 20.09 -4.35 3.37
CA PRO A 148 21.06 -3.26 3.56
C PRO A 148 21.77 -2.83 2.26
N GLN A 149 22.69 -1.87 2.38
CA GLN A 149 23.52 -1.38 1.28
C GLN A 149 24.36 -2.51 0.66
N GLY A 150 24.40 -2.57 -0.68
CA GLY A 150 25.19 -3.56 -1.42
C GLY A 150 24.54 -4.93 -1.61
N PHE A 151 23.31 -5.13 -1.12
CA PHE A 151 22.52 -6.34 -1.37
C PHE A 151 21.41 -6.07 -2.40
N SER A 152 21.00 -7.12 -3.12
CA SER A 152 19.83 -7.09 -4.02
C SER A 152 18.54 -7.41 -3.26
N ALA A 153 17.38 -7.13 -3.85
CA ALA A 153 16.07 -7.52 -3.32
C ALA A 153 15.75 -9.02 -3.46
N LYS A 154 16.68 -9.82 -4.00
CA LYS A 154 16.49 -11.28 -4.11
C LYS A 154 16.27 -11.92 -2.74
N ALA A 155 15.21 -12.70 -2.62
CA ALA A 155 14.89 -13.45 -1.41
C ALA A 155 16.02 -14.43 -1.01
N SER A 156 16.38 -14.40 0.27
CA SER A 156 17.23 -15.38 0.93
C SER A 156 16.48 -16.69 1.21
N ASN A 157 17.19 -17.70 1.72
CA ASN A 157 16.56 -18.95 2.14
C ASN A 157 15.66 -18.74 3.36
N GLU A 158 16.03 -17.83 4.24
CA GLU A 158 15.27 -17.39 5.41
C GLU A 158 13.95 -16.73 4.98
N ASP A 159 14.00 -15.84 3.99
CA ASP A 159 12.81 -15.19 3.40
C ASP A 159 11.86 -16.23 2.79
N ASP A 160 12.42 -17.19 2.05
CA ASP A 160 11.65 -18.28 1.44
C ASP A 160 10.93 -19.13 2.49
N ASN A 161 11.55 -19.36 3.64
CA ASN A 161 10.94 -20.07 4.76
C ASN A 161 9.88 -19.21 5.46
N LEU A 162 10.13 -17.91 5.59
CA LEU A 162 9.19 -16.96 6.20
C LEU A 162 7.91 -16.86 5.38
N ILE A 163 7.99 -16.65 4.06
CA ILE A 163 6.80 -16.55 3.21
C ILE A 163 6.01 -17.87 3.17
N LYS A 164 6.66 -19.02 3.22
CA LYS A 164 5.97 -20.33 3.34
C LYS A 164 5.16 -20.43 4.63
N LYS A 165 5.75 -20.01 5.76
CA LYS A 165 5.05 -19.98 7.06
C LYS A 165 3.89 -18.99 7.05
N LEU A 166 4.09 -17.80 6.46
CA LEU A 166 3.05 -16.80 6.32
C LEU A 166 1.87 -17.32 5.47
N HIS A 167 2.16 -17.87 4.30
CA HIS A 167 1.17 -18.49 3.43
C HIS A 167 0.40 -19.62 4.14
N GLN A 168 1.06 -20.46 4.94
CA GLN A 168 0.37 -21.50 5.71
C GLN A 168 -0.67 -20.94 6.69
N LYS A 169 -0.43 -19.74 7.25
CA LYS A 169 -1.41 -19.05 8.11
C LYS A 169 -2.53 -18.44 7.26
N MET A 170 -2.17 -17.69 6.21
CA MET A 170 -3.14 -16.97 5.37
C MET A 170 -4.05 -17.89 4.56
N ARG A 171 -3.56 -19.06 4.12
CA ARG A 171 -4.37 -20.04 3.37
C ARG A 171 -5.55 -20.59 4.18
N VAL A 172 -5.52 -20.50 5.52
CA VAL A 172 -6.65 -20.93 6.37
C VAL A 172 -7.91 -20.13 6.01
N GLU A 173 -7.72 -18.87 5.61
CA GLU A 173 -8.78 -17.98 5.12
C GLU A 173 -8.84 -17.94 3.58
N GLY A 174 -8.09 -18.83 2.90
CA GLY A 174 -7.99 -18.88 1.45
C GLY A 174 -7.20 -17.74 0.81
N LEU A 175 -6.46 -16.94 1.60
CA LEU A 175 -5.72 -15.78 1.13
C LEU A 175 -4.31 -16.14 0.63
N PRO A 176 -3.81 -15.48 -0.44
CA PRO A 176 -2.39 -15.52 -0.80
C PRO A 176 -1.57 -14.70 0.21
N ALA A 177 -0.27 -14.95 0.26
CA ALA A 177 0.68 -14.18 1.04
C ALA A 177 1.67 -13.43 0.15
N VAL A 178 1.79 -12.13 0.38
CA VAL A 178 2.78 -11.27 -0.27
C VAL A 178 4.02 -11.13 0.61
N MET A 179 5.19 -11.21 -0.02
CA MET A 179 6.45 -10.75 0.55
C MET A 179 7.08 -9.76 -0.40
N LEU A 180 7.28 -8.52 0.06
CA LEU A 180 7.94 -7.47 -0.70
C LEU A 180 9.31 -7.18 -0.08
N ILE A 181 10.36 -7.25 -0.90
CA ILE A 181 11.73 -6.97 -0.48
C ILE A 181 12.21 -5.75 -1.22
N VAL A 182 12.70 -4.74 -0.48
CA VAL A 182 13.28 -3.52 -1.05
C VAL A 182 14.79 -3.53 -0.83
N ALA A 183 15.55 -3.34 -1.89
CA ALA A 183 16.98 -3.08 -1.77
C ALA A 183 17.37 -1.80 -2.52
N GLU A 184 18.66 -1.53 -2.67
CA GLU A 184 19.15 -0.24 -3.16
C GLU A 184 18.61 0.13 -4.55
N ASN A 185 18.59 -0.84 -5.47
CA ASN A 185 18.30 -0.59 -6.88
C ASN A 185 17.09 -1.38 -7.41
N ASP A 186 16.51 -2.24 -6.59
CA ASP A 186 15.45 -3.15 -7.00
C ASP A 186 14.42 -3.41 -5.89
N ILE A 187 13.24 -3.82 -6.33
CA ILE A 187 12.16 -4.34 -5.49
C ILE A 187 11.81 -5.71 -6.03
N ASN A 188 11.72 -6.68 -5.14
CA ASN A 188 11.29 -8.04 -5.48
C ASN A 188 10.00 -8.34 -4.72
N ILE A 189 9.06 -9.00 -5.38
CA ILE A 189 7.78 -9.35 -4.77
C ILE A 189 7.50 -10.82 -5.07
N VAL A 190 7.32 -11.57 -4.00
CA VAL A 190 6.98 -12.99 -4.05
C VAL A 190 5.55 -13.14 -3.55
N VAL A 191 4.73 -13.88 -4.30
CA VAL A 191 3.39 -14.28 -3.88
C VAL A 191 3.33 -15.79 -3.73
N ARG A 192 2.74 -16.27 -2.64
CA ARG A 192 2.44 -17.69 -2.44
C ARG A 192 0.98 -17.90 -2.10
#